data_AF-A0A9X2GQW0-F1
#
_entry.id   AF-A0A9X2GQW0-F1
#
_cell.length_a   1.000
_cell.length_b   1.000
_cell.length_c   1.000
_cell.angle_alpha   90.00
_cell.angle_beta   90.00
_cell.angle_gamma   90.00
#
_symmetry.space_group_name_H-M   'P 1'
#
loop_
_entity.id
_entity.type
_entity.pdbx_description
1 polymer ?
#
loop_
_entity_poly.entity_id
_entity_poly.type
_entity_poly.pdbx_seq_one_letter_code
_entity_poly.pdbx_strand_id
1 'polypeptide(L)'
;MEVTYDCTGGSFAATGVKVTITAPDTVAPSGTASIKWTLPTTLTATSSLAANTQILIDGSLTVGGGGTPAALTKTHTGTMTAGGTAYTPSPATMEATVTAPATGGPVTITPGTANTTKGLKITATPSGGQQSVTECTYKSATPATGLSMTVQAGGGGGTNDDVVAYVCDVPTGTTDTNYPSEADVDIKVVMTPPTSASANADASITWTGTIQTTGDGLVAPAAWPATGAKLFATIKATGAGAPATATGEGSFTTTIQPGADITTLPSITIKVKPTTTGTVSLTAGDLAFGTSSTSPVLRCTAPTTGLKAYTFTVGNGSTSPSPTTTSPTPTNTSPRPTTTRTSTVTVTPTSSTTRRSQTPKAGADTGAGGTMGPDGRLFILTGTVLVGAAAAGGLIMRRRSIKG
;
A
#
# COMPACT_ATOMS: atom_id res chain seq x y z
N MET A 1 5.06 -18.38 9.48
CA MET A 1 5.94 -19.47 9.96
C MET A 1 5.15 -20.37 10.90
N GLU A 2 5.16 -21.68 10.69
CA GLU A 2 4.57 -22.64 11.61
C GLU A 2 5.66 -23.18 12.54
N VAL A 3 5.43 -23.14 13.85
CA VAL A 3 6.36 -23.62 14.87
C VAL A 3 5.71 -24.78 15.63
N THR A 4 6.45 -25.87 15.78
CA THR A 4 6.03 -27.06 16.52
C THR A 4 6.76 -27.12 17.86
N TYR A 5 6.02 -27.37 18.92
CA TYR A 5 6.52 -27.55 20.28
C TYR A 5 6.08 -28.89 20.89
N ASP A 6 6.92 -29.42 21.78
CA ASP A 6 6.52 -30.48 22.71
C ASP A 6 6.42 -29.91 24.13
N CYS A 7 5.23 -29.93 24.69
CA CYS A 7 4.91 -29.42 26.01
C CYS A 7 4.97 -30.55 27.03
N THR A 8 5.80 -30.37 28.06
CA THR A 8 5.95 -31.32 29.16
C THR A 8 6.10 -30.59 30.49
N GLY A 9 5.87 -31.32 31.59
CA GLY A 9 5.83 -30.73 32.92
C GLY A 9 4.50 -30.05 33.21
N GLY A 10 4.14 -29.95 34.49
CA GLY A 10 2.91 -29.29 34.93
C GLY A 10 1.61 -29.94 34.45
N SER A 11 0.61 -29.09 34.19
CA SER A 11 -0.78 -29.47 34.00
C SER A 11 -1.15 -29.79 32.55
N PHE A 12 -0.30 -29.45 31.59
CA PHE A 12 -0.49 -29.75 30.18
C PHE A 12 0.63 -30.66 29.68
N ALA A 13 0.29 -31.64 28.85
CA ALA A 13 1.26 -32.43 28.10
C ALA A 13 0.70 -32.66 26.71
N ALA A 14 1.45 -32.22 25.71
CA ALA A 14 1.05 -32.33 24.33
C ALA A 14 2.30 -32.38 23.46
N THR A 15 2.35 -33.36 22.57
CA THR A 15 3.38 -33.45 21.53
C THR A 15 2.85 -32.83 20.25
N GLY A 16 3.70 -32.11 19.53
CA GLY A 16 3.33 -31.54 18.24
C GLY A 16 2.38 -30.35 18.32
N VAL A 17 2.46 -29.54 19.38
CA VAL A 17 1.68 -28.30 19.52
C VAL A 17 2.12 -27.31 18.44
N LYS A 18 1.22 -27.01 17.50
CA LYS A 18 1.48 -26.08 16.40
C LYS A 18 1.04 -24.66 16.76
N VAL A 19 1.93 -23.70 16.53
CA VAL A 19 1.67 -22.27 16.69
C VAL A 19 2.09 -21.57 15.41
N THR A 20 1.21 -20.76 14.85
CA THR A 20 1.52 -19.98 13.65
C THR A 20 1.97 -18.59 14.06
N ILE A 21 3.18 -18.21 13.64
CA ILE A 21 3.74 -16.87 13.85
C ILE A 21 3.71 -16.12 12.53
N THR A 22 3.19 -14.89 12.54
CA THR A 22 3.16 -13.97 11.40
C THR A 22 3.83 -12.66 11.77
N ALA A 23 4.56 -12.09 10.81
CA ALA A 23 5.24 -10.81 10.88
C ALA A 23 4.99 -10.07 9.56
N PRO A 24 5.03 -8.73 9.53
CA PRO A 24 5.07 -8.01 8.26
C PRO A 24 6.41 -8.26 7.56
N ASP A 25 6.42 -8.27 6.23
CA ASP A 25 7.63 -8.52 5.45
C ASP A 25 8.56 -7.32 5.37
N THR A 26 8.04 -6.12 5.61
CA THR A 26 8.85 -4.91 5.66
C THR A 26 8.54 -4.06 6.89
N VAL A 27 9.53 -3.27 7.29
CA VAL A 27 9.40 -2.30 8.38
C VAL A 27 10.25 -1.09 8.05
N ALA A 28 9.73 0.10 8.35
CA ALA A 28 10.51 1.33 8.20
C ALA A 28 11.75 1.31 9.13
N PRO A 29 12.84 2.00 8.77
CA PRO A 29 13.96 2.24 9.69
C PRO A 29 13.48 2.78 11.04
N SER A 30 13.93 2.16 12.13
CA SER A 30 13.49 2.50 13.50
C SER A 30 11.98 2.38 13.76
N GLY A 31 11.23 1.82 12.82
CA GLY A 31 9.79 1.55 12.95
C GLY A 31 9.52 0.34 13.84
N THR A 32 8.27 0.18 14.24
CA THR A 32 7.81 -0.98 15.00
C THR A 32 6.92 -1.88 14.16
N ALA A 33 7.10 -3.19 14.29
CA ALA A 33 6.32 -4.23 13.63
C ALA A 33 5.60 -5.09 14.68
N SER A 34 4.31 -5.38 14.43
CA SER A 34 3.54 -6.30 15.27
C SER A 34 3.76 -7.73 14.82
N ILE A 35 4.20 -8.59 15.74
CA ILE A 35 4.35 -10.02 15.53
C ILE A 35 3.20 -10.72 16.21
N LYS A 36 2.47 -11.56 15.47
CA LYS A 36 1.25 -12.21 15.94
C LYS A 36 1.46 -13.71 15.99
N TRP A 37 1.05 -14.31 17.11
CA TRP A 37 0.97 -15.76 17.27
C TRP A 37 -0.48 -16.16 17.21
N THR A 38 -0.78 -17.21 16.47
CA THR A 38 -2.06 -17.91 16.50
C THR A 38 -1.86 -19.22 17.24
N LEU A 39 -2.50 -19.32 18.40
CA LEU A 39 -2.49 -20.48 19.28
C LEU A 39 -3.35 -21.61 18.68
N PRO A 40 -3.08 -22.87 19.03
CA PRO A 40 -3.93 -23.99 18.64
C PRO A 40 -5.34 -23.83 19.21
N THR A 41 -6.33 -24.37 18.51
CA THR A 41 -7.74 -24.30 18.92
C THR A 41 -8.02 -25.09 20.20
N THR A 42 -7.18 -26.08 20.55
CA THR A 42 -7.38 -26.88 21.75
C THR A 42 -6.03 -27.33 22.33
N LEU A 43 -5.87 -27.13 23.64
CA LEU A 43 -4.79 -27.67 24.46
C LEU A 43 -5.36 -28.71 25.41
N THR A 44 -4.67 -29.84 25.57
CA THR A 44 -5.11 -30.93 26.43
C THR A 44 -4.27 -30.99 27.71
N ALA A 45 -4.95 -30.91 28.86
CA ALA A 45 -4.39 -31.09 30.18
C ALA A 45 -4.16 -32.58 30.47
N THR A 46 -3.12 -32.89 31.25
CA THR A 46 -2.79 -34.27 31.68
C THR A 46 -3.82 -34.86 32.63
N SER A 47 -4.56 -34.00 33.32
CA SER A 47 -5.65 -34.34 34.23
C SER A 47 -6.75 -33.28 34.16
N SER A 48 -7.91 -33.60 34.73
CA SER A 48 -9.00 -32.63 34.88
C SER A 48 -8.51 -31.45 35.74
N LEU A 49 -8.63 -30.23 35.21
CA LEU A 49 -8.32 -29.01 35.95
C LEU A 49 -9.57 -28.48 36.63
N ALA A 50 -9.44 -27.93 37.84
CA ALA A 50 -10.57 -27.32 38.54
C ALA A 50 -11.20 -26.20 37.71
N ALA A 51 -12.52 -26.03 37.81
CA ALA A 51 -13.21 -24.89 37.22
C ALA A 51 -12.58 -23.58 37.69
N ASN A 52 -12.55 -22.57 36.82
CA ASN A 52 -11.93 -21.27 37.07
C ASN A 52 -10.40 -21.30 37.28
N THR A 53 -9.72 -22.40 36.93
CA THR A 53 -8.25 -22.40 36.83
C THR A 53 -7.85 -21.37 35.78
N GLN A 54 -7.05 -20.37 36.18
CA GLN A 54 -6.52 -19.36 35.27
C GLN A 54 -5.41 -19.97 34.42
N ILE A 55 -5.50 -19.76 33.12
CA ILE A 55 -4.50 -20.20 32.14
C ILE A 55 -3.83 -18.96 31.57
N LEU A 56 -2.51 -18.87 31.74
CA LEU A 56 -1.65 -17.88 31.11
C LEU A 56 -0.76 -18.59 30.09
N ILE A 57 -0.80 -18.14 28.84
CA ILE A 57 0.12 -18.61 27.79
C ILE A 57 1.05 -17.47 27.42
N ASP A 58 2.34 -17.77 27.42
CA ASP A 58 3.44 -16.83 27.26
C ASP A 58 4.47 -17.44 26.29
N GLY A 59 5.16 -16.63 25.48
CA GLY A 59 6.10 -17.12 24.47
C GLY A 59 7.20 -16.14 24.10
N SER A 60 8.42 -16.61 23.91
CA SER A 60 9.58 -15.74 23.64
C SER A 60 10.04 -15.82 22.18
N LEU A 61 10.51 -14.67 21.65
CA LEU A 61 11.19 -14.57 20.35
C LEU A 61 12.61 -14.11 20.54
N THR A 62 13.47 -14.58 19.64
CA THR A 62 14.77 -13.94 19.39
C THR A 62 14.66 -13.11 18.11
N VAL A 63 15.08 -11.86 18.23
CA VAL A 63 15.18 -10.93 17.10
C VAL A 63 16.65 -10.81 16.72
N GLY A 64 17.00 -11.24 15.52
CA GLY A 64 18.31 -11.07 14.90
C GLY A 64 18.35 -9.87 13.94
N GLY A 65 19.53 -9.55 13.40
CA GLY A 65 19.66 -8.48 12.40
C GLY A 65 19.67 -7.06 12.96
N GLY A 66 20.00 -6.87 14.25
CA GLY A 66 20.12 -5.55 14.87
C GLY A 66 18.79 -4.93 15.34
N GLY A 67 17.67 -5.62 15.19
CA GLY A 67 16.42 -5.25 15.85
C GLY A 67 16.51 -5.45 17.37
N THR A 68 15.79 -4.64 18.14
CA THR A 68 15.73 -4.85 19.59
C THR A 68 14.73 -5.96 19.93
N PRO A 69 14.98 -6.76 20.99
CA PRO A 69 14.13 -7.87 21.35
C PRO A 69 12.67 -7.45 21.51
N ALA A 70 11.75 -8.30 21.07
CA ALA A 70 10.35 -8.08 21.27
C ALA A 70 10.02 -8.20 22.76
N ALA A 71 9.54 -7.13 23.38
CA ALA A 71 8.75 -7.29 24.60
C ALA A 71 7.39 -7.84 24.17
N LEU A 72 6.93 -8.91 24.80
CA LEU A 72 5.53 -9.33 24.64
C LEU A 72 4.65 -8.21 25.15
N THR A 73 3.83 -7.70 24.25
CA THR A 73 2.87 -6.64 24.57
C THR A 73 1.53 -7.21 24.98
N LYS A 74 1.21 -8.44 24.56
CA LYS A 74 0.00 -9.16 24.96
C LYS A 74 0.27 -10.65 25.14
N THR A 75 0.12 -11.13 26.37
CA THR A 75 0.02 -12.55 26.69
C THR A 75 -1.44 -13.01 26.61
N HIS A 76 -1.66 -14.31 26.42
CA HIS A 76 -3.00 -14.86 26.43
C HIS A 76 -3.42 -15.23 27.86
N THR A 77 -4.61 -14.80 28.27
CA THR A 77 -5.20 -15.16 29.56
C THR A 77 -6.62 -15.70 29.35
N GLY A 78 -6.98 -16.75 30.09
CA GLY A 78 -8.36 -17.22 30.15
C GLY A 78 -8.58 -18.17 31.31
N THR A 79 -9.77 -18.76 31.37
CA THR A 79 -10.17 -19.65 32.47
C THR A 79 -10.75 -20.96 31.94
N MET A 80 -10.54 -22.04 32.68
CA MET A 80 -11.19 -23.33 32.42
C MET A 80 -12.69 -23.23 32.76
N THR A 81 -13.56 -23.52 31.78
CA THR A 81 -15.02 -23.31 31.89
C THR A 81 -15.74 -24.38 32.73
N ALA A 82 -15.17 -25.57 32.89
CA ALA A 82 -15.66 -26.65 33.75
C ALA A 82 -14.51 -27.66 33.96
N GLY A 83 -14.65 -28.60 34.90
CA GLY A 83 -13.64 -29.61 35.29
C GLY A 83 -13.15 -30.58 34.20
N GLY A 84 -12.75 -30.08 33.05
CA GLY A 84 -12.36 -30.84 31.87
C GLY A 84 -10.86 -30.85 31.64
N THR A 85 -10.47 -31.62 30.62
CA THR A 85 -9.08 -31.74 30.17
C THR A 85 -8.79 -30.88 28.94
N ALA A 86 -9.79 -30.25 28.32
CA ALA A 86 -9.60 -29.44 27.11
C ALA A 86 -9.70 -27.95 27.44
N TYR A 87 -8.71 -27.18 26.99
CA TYR A 87 -8.70 -25.73 27.04
C TYR A 87 -8.68 -25.15 25.63
N THR A 88 -9.61 -24.23 25.33
CA THR A 88 -9.67 -23.53 24.04
C THR A 88 -9.29 -22.06 24.29
N PRO A 89 -8.13 -21.59 23.80
CA PRO A 89 -7.72 -20.19 23.93
C PRO A 89 -8.73 -19.24 23.26
N SER A 90 -9.16 -18.20 23.98
CA SER A 90 -10.01 -17.13 23.45
C SER A 90 -9.62 -15.79 24.10
N PRO A 91 -9.03 -14.82 23.37
CA PRO A 91 -8.71 -14.89 21.94
C PRO A 91 -7.61 -15.92 21.63
N ALA A 92 -7.62 -16.50 20.44
CA ALA A 92 -6.60 -17.47 20.03
C ALA A 92 -5.28 -16.82 19.58
N THR A 93 -4.98 -15.59 20.03
CA THR A 93 -3.87 -14.80 19.50
C THR A 93 -3.08 -14.07 20.58
N MET A 94 -1.76 -14.05 20.44
CA MET A 94 -0.82 -13.24 21.24
C MET A 94 -0.06 -12.27 20.34
N GLU A 95 0.46 -11.18 20.90
CA GLU A 95 1.16 -10.13 20.15
C GLU A 95 2.43 -9.65 20.87
N ALA A 96 3.42 -9.29 20.07
CA ALA A 96 4.65 -8.64 20.52
C ALA A 96 5.08 -7.59 19.50
N THR A 97 5.86 -6.62 19.95
CA THR A 97 6.34 -5.54 19.08
C THR A 97 7.84 -5.66 18.88
N VAL A 98 8.28 -5.72 17.63
CA VAL A 98 9.70 -5.68 17.24
C VAL A 98 10.04 -4.30 16.73
N THR A 99 11.11 -3.69 17.22
CA THR A 99 11.63 -2.43 16.67
C THR A 99 12.78 -2.72 15.72
N ALA A 100 12.65 -2.20 14.50
CA ALA A 100 13.66 -2.33 13.46
C ALA A 100 14.92 -1.51 13.78
N PRO A 101 16.11 -1.94 13.33
CA PRO A 101 17.30 -1.09 13.33
C PRO A 101 17.08 0.16 12.46
N ALA A 102 17.90 1.18 12.70
CA ALA A 102 17.90 2.41 11.89
C ALA A 102 18.51 2.20 10.48
N THR A 103 19.33 1.17 10.31
CA THR A 103 19.94 0.81 9.03
C THR A 103 19.14 -0.29 8.35
N GLY A 104 19.03 -0.24 7.02
CA GLY A 104 18.40 -1.31 6.25
C GLY A 104 19.05 -2.68 6.45
N GLY A 105 18.32 -3.74 6.12
CA GLY A 105 18.79 -5.13 6.25
C GLY A 105 17.70 -6.08 6.76
N PRO A 106 17.94 -7.40 6.73
CA PRO A 106 16.97 -8.36 7.23
C PRO A 106 16.99 -8.40 8.76
N VAL A 107 15.82 -8.26 9.37
CA VAL A 107 15.56 -8.63 10.76
C VAL A 107 14.96 -10.03 10.75
N THR A 108 15.60 -10.96 11.47
CA THR A 108 15.16 -12.35 11.51
C THR A 108 14.49 -12.64 12.84
N ILE A 109 13.26 -13.17 12.80
CA ILE A 109 12.52 -13.57 13.98
C ILE A 109 12.57 -15.08 14.08
N THR A 110 13.12 -15.57 15.18
CA THR A 110 13.21 -17.01 15.48
C THR A 110 12.51 -17.32 16.80
N PRO A 111 11.79 -18.46 16.89
CA PRO A 111 11.16 -18.88 18.12
C PRO A 111 12.22 -19.39 19.12
N GLY A 112 12.23 -18.84 20.33
CA GLY A 112 13.24 -19.18 21.36
C GLY A 112 14.64 -18.65 21.06
N THR A 113 15.57 -18.76 22.02
CA THR A 113 17.00 -18.46 21.80
C THR A 113 17.76 -19.74 21.54
N ALA A 114 18.92 -19.66 20.87
CA ALA A 114 19.86 -20.79 20.75
C ALA A 114 20.29 -21.36 22.13
N ASN A 115 20.08 -20.63 23.22
CA ASN A 115 20.48 -21.00 24.58
C ASN A 115 19.30 -21.32 25.53
N THR A 116 18.05 -21.16 25.09
CA THR A 116 16.85 -21.58 25.82
C THR A 116 15.90 -22.26 24.85
N THR A 117 15.95 -23.59 24.81
CA THR A 117 15.08 -24.47 24.02
C THR A 117 13.58 -24.35 24.36
N LYS A 118 13.23 -23.53 25.35
CA LYS A 118 11.87 -23.26 25.83
C LYS A 118 11.38 -21.93 25.25
N GLY A 119 10.50 -22.02 24.25
CA GLY A 119 9.95 -20.85 23.54
C GLY A 119 8.48 -20.55 23.84
N LEU A 120 7.78 -21.45 24.54
CA LEU A 120 6.38 -21.30 24.93
C LEU A 120 6.20 -21.85 26.36
N LYS A 121 5.42 -21.15 27.18
CA LYS A 121 5.15 -21.48 28.58
C LYS A 121 3.65 -21.38 28.85
N ILE A 122 3.10 -22.40 29.49
CA ILE A 122 1.69 -22.45 29.89
C ILE A 122 1.65 -22.54 31.41
N THR A 123 1.03 -21.56 32.06
CA THR A 123 0.86 -21.53 33.52
C THR A 123 -0.60 -21.75 33.87
N ALA A 124 -0.88 -22.79 34.65
CA ALA A 124 -2.19 -23.06 35.21
C ALA A 124 -2.20 -22.69 36.70
N THR A 125 -3.12 -21.81 37.09
CA THR A 125 -3.28 -21.36 38.48
C THR A 125 -4.68 -21.67 38.96
N PRO A 126 -4.88 -22.78 39.70
CA PRO A 126 -6.17 -23.09 40.31
C PRO A 126 -6.55 -22.00 41.34
N SER A 127 -7.85 -21.77 41.55
CA SER A 127 -8.31 -20.82 42.57
C SER A 127 -7.86 -21.28 43.96
N GLY A 128 -6.98 -20.48 44.61
CA GLY A 128 -6.38 -20.83 45.91
C GLY A 128 -5.36 -21.97 45.88
N GLY A 129 -5.00 -22.49 44.71
CA GLY A 129 -4.03 -23.56 44.54
C GLY A 129 -2.62 -23.07 44.19
N GLN A 130 -1.66 -24.00 44.16
CA GLN A 130 -0.33 -23.71 43.64
C GLN A 130 -0.31 -23.63 42.11
N GLN A 131 0.54 -22.76 41.59
CA GLN A 131 0.76 -22.63 40.15
C GLN A 131 1.47 -23.87 39.62
N SER A 132 0.99 -24.35 38.47
CA SER A 132 1.60 -25.43 37.70
C SER A 132 2.11 -24.87 36.39
N VAL A 133 3.39 -25.08 36.11
CA VAL A 133 4.05 -24.57 34.89
C VAL A 133 4.34 -25.73 33.96
N THR A 134 3.79 -25.64 32.75
CA THR A 134 4.14 -26.49 31.62
C THR A 134 5.09 -25.71 30.71
N GLU A 135 6.24 -26.31 30.42
CA GLU A 135 7.23 -25.74 29.53
C GLU A 135 7.20 -26.47 28.18
N CYS A 136 7.16 -25.70 27.10
CA CYS A 136 7.09 -26.22 25.75
C CYS A 136 8.44 -26.04 25.06
N THR A 137 9.03 -27.18 24.73
CA THR A 137 10.33 -27.28 24.07
C THR A 137 10.14 -27.14 22.56
N TYR A 138 10.88 -26.22 21.95
CA TYR A 138 10.92 -26.06 20.50
C TYR A 138 11.35 -27.37 19.82
N LYS A 139 10.62 -27.79 18.78
CA LYS A 139 10.94 -28.98 17.97
C LYS A 139 11.38 -28.61 16.57
N SER A 140 10.56 -27.81 15.88
CA SER A 140 10.83 -27.41 14.51
C SER A 140 10.08 -26.14 14.14
N ALA A 141 10.55 -25.46 13.10
CA ALA A 141 9.86 -24.38 12.45
C ALA A 141 9.88 -24.58 10.93
N THR A 142 8.82 -24.13 10.27
CA THR A 142 8.73 -24.05 8.81
C THR A 142 8.38 -22.62 8.40
N PRO A 143 9.29 -21.90 7.73
CA PRO A 143 10.67 -22.28 7.41
C PRO A 143 11.58 -22.36 8.66
N ALA A 144 12.62 -23.21 8.61
CA ALA A 144 13.53 -23.42 9.74
C ALA A 144 14.44 -22.22 10.05
N THR A 145 14.61 -21.33 9.07
CA THR A 145 15.43 -20.11 9.17
C THR A 145 14.78 -18.99 9.99
N GLY A 146 13.53 -19.18 10.42
CA GLY A 146 12.74 -18.11 11.03
C GLY A 146 11.93 -17.32 10.01
N LEU A 147 11.20 -16.31 10.51
CA LEU A 147 10.63 -15.26 9.66
C LEU A 147 11.71 -14.23 9.37
N SER A 148 11.71 -13.68 8.17
CA SER A 148 12.57 -12.55 7.81
C SER A 148 11.66 -11.38 7.47
N MET A 149 11.95 -10.24 8.08
CA MET A 149 11.33 -8.96 7.76
C MET A 149 12.43 -7.99 7.31
N THR A 150 12.25 -7.33 6.18
CA THR A 150 13.25 -6.45 5.59
C THR A 150 13.06 -5.03 6.10
N VAL A 151 14.09 -4.47 6.71
CA VAL A 151 14.11 -3.06 7.07
C VAL A 151 14.34 -2.28 5.79
N GLN A 152 13.32 -1.49 5.41
CA GLN A 152 13.38 -0.67 4.21
C GLN A 152 14.63 0.21 4.29
N ALA A 153 15.50 0.16 3.29
CA ALA A 153 16.68 1.01 3.26
C ALA A 153 16.20 2.46 3.11
N GLY A 154 16.24 3.23 4.20
CA GLY A 154 15.96 4.66 4.17
C GLY A 154 16.96 5.36 3.26
N GLY A 155 16.61 5.57 1.99
CA GLY A 155 17.36 6.41 1.06
C GLY A 155 17.76 5.73 -0.25
N GLY A 156 16.95 5.98 -1.30
CA GLY A 156 17.39 6.55 -2.58
C GLY A 156 18.54 5.95 -3.40
N GLY A 157 19.09 4.76 -3.10
CA GLY A 157 20.30 4.26 -3.77
C GLY A 157 20.26 2.86 -4.43
N GLY A 158 19.21 2.05 -4.25
CA GLY A 158 19.29 0.60 -4.49
C GLY A 158 18.83 0.06 -5.85
N THR A 159 19.71 -0.70 -6.50
CA THR A 159 19.60 -2.00 -7.25
C THR A 159 18.33 -2.46 -7.99
N ASN A 160 17.30 -1.61 -8.18
CA ASN A 160 16.02 -1.97 -8.80
C ASN A 160 15.15 -2.95 -7.99
N ASP A 161 15.32 -3.09 -6.67
CA ASP A 161 14.55 -4.03 -5.83
C ASP A 161 13.61 -3.37 -4.82
N ASP A 162 13.22 -2.11 -5.03
CA ASP A 162 12.37 -1.39 -4.07
C ASP A 162 10.91 -1.89 -4.13
N VAL A 163 10.41 -2.36 -2.99
CA VAL A 163 9.04 -2.87 -2.80
C VAL A 163 8.27 -1.85 -1.96
N VAL A 164 7.14 -1.40 -2.50
CA VAL A 164 6.22 -0.48 -1.84
C VAL A 164 5.08 -1.30 -1.24
N ALA A 165 4.92 -1.25 0.07
CA ALA A 165 3.79 -1.83 0.78
C ALA A 165 2.60 -0.88 0.68
N TYR A 166 1.62 -1.23 -0.15
CA TYR A 166 0.42 -0.46 -0.36
C TYR A 166 -0.70 -0.92 0.56
N VAL A 167 -1.44 0.03 1.13
CA VAL A 167 -2.65 -0.25 1.90
C VAL A 167 -3.85 -0.14 0.96
N CYS A 168 -4.48 -1.26 0.63
CA CYS A 168 -5.55 -1.34 -0.36
C CYS A 168 -6.93 -1.45 0.28
N ASP A 169 -7.89 -0.64 -0.20
CA ASP A 169 -9.28 -0.61 0.25
C ASP A 169 -10.28 -0.53 -0.92
N VAL A 170 -11.52 -0.96 -0.65
CA VAL A 170 -12.66 -0.75 -1.55
C VAL A 170 -13.40 0.53 -1.13
N PRO A 171 -14.08 1.24 -2.07
CA PRO A 171 -14.79 2.47 -1.78
C PRO A 171 -15.74 2.36 -0.58
N THR A 172 -15.85 3.45 0.18
CA THR A 172 -16.70 3.52 1.36
C THR A 172 -18.15 3.12 1.05
N GLY A 173 -18.72 2.27 1.91
CA GLY A 173 -20.06 1.72 1.73
C GLY A 173 -20.13 0.47 0.84
N THR A 174 -18.99 0.00 0.33
CA THR A 174 -18.87 -1.35 -0.25
C THR A 174 -18.13 -2.27 0.72
N THR A 175 -18.50 -3.55 0.73
CA THR A 175 -17.85 -4.59 1.53
C THR A 175 -17.31 -5.64 0.59
N ASP A 176 -16.04 -6.00 0.74
CA ASP A 176 -15.43 -7.11 0.03
C ASP A 176 -14.69 -8.00 1.03
N THR A 177 -14.88 -9.31 0.93
CA THR A 177 -14.26 -10.27 1.86
C THR A 177 -12.75 -10.33 1.74
N ASN A 178 -12.19 -9.91 0.60
CA ASN A 178 -10.74 -9.82 0.39
C ASN A 178 -10.17 -8.49 0.93
N TYR A 179 -11.03 -7.53 1.25
CA TYR A 179 -10.65 -6.20 1.78
C TYR A 179 -11.51 -5.79 3.00
N PRO A 180 -11.53 -6.58 4.09
CA PRO A 180 -12.45 -6.36 5.21
C PRO A 180 -12.14 -5.12 6.06
N SER A 181 -10.89 -4.61 6.04
CA SER A 181 -10.48 -3.46 6.85
C SER A 181 -9.23 -2.73 6.35
N GLU A 182 -8.88 -2.88 5.07
CA GLU A 182 -7.55 -2.64 4.44
C GLU A 182 -6.72 -3.93 4.31
N ALA A 183 -6.12 -4.15 3.13
CA ALA A 183 -5.21 -5.26 2.83
C ALA A 183 -3.83 -4.73 2.44
N ASP A 184 -2.76 -5.37 2.92
CA ASP A 184 -1.38 -4.91 2.70
C ASP A 184 -0.80 -5.62 1.47
N VAL A 185 -0.71 -4.90 0.34
CA VAL A 185 -0.25 -5.44 -0.94
C VAL A 185 1.15 -4.92 -1.26
N ASP A 186 2.09 -5.83 -1.44
CA ASP A 186 3.47 -5.50 -1.81
C ASP A 186 3.64 -5.40 -3.33
N ILE A 187 4.05 -4.23 -3.81
CA ILE A 187 4.30 -3.99 -5.24
C ILE A 187 5.72 -3.44 -5.41
N LYS A 188 6.53 -4.17 -6.18
CA LYS A 188 7.83 -3.68 -6.66
C LYS A 188 7.61 -2.62 -7.73
N VAL A 189 7.91 -1.36 -7.41
CA VAL A 189 7.69 -0.22 -8.30
C VAL A 189 9.00 0.19 -8.96
N VAL A 190 9.02 0.16 -10.29
CA VAL A 190 10.13 0.64 -11.11
C VAL A 190 9.65 1.81 -11.97
N MET A 191 10.32 2.94 -11.83
CA MET A 191 10.13 4.12 -12.67
C MET A 191 11.37 4.32 -13.55
N THR A 192 11.16 4.51 -14.85
CA THR A 192 12.22 4.89 -15.80
C THR A 192 12.00 6.35 -16.20
N PRO A 193 12.69 7.30 -15.55
CA PRO A 193 12.60 8.70 -15.94
C PRO A 193 13.29 8.94 -17.29
N PRO A 194 13.00 10.05 -17.99
CA PRO A 194 13.66 10.35 -19.25
C PRO A 194 15.13 10.69 -19.03
N THR A 195 15.97 10.38 -20.02
CA THR A 195 17.41 10.70 -19.98
C THR A 195 17.69 12.20 -20.02
N SER A 196 16.77 12.98 -20.61
CA SER A 196 16.82 14.44 -20.62
C SER A 196 15.40 15.00 -20.67
N ALA A 197 15.21 16.18 -20.08
CA ALA A 197 13.98 16.94 -20.16
C ALA A 197 14.29 18.42 -20.39
N SER A 198 13.32 19.16 -20.91
CA SER A 198 13.40 20.61 -21.11
C SER A 198 12.33 21.31 -20.29
N ALA A 199 12.67 22.48 -19.74
CA ALA A 199 11.68 23.32 -19.07
C ALA A 199 10.51 23.64 -20.03
N ASN A 200 9.29 23.57 -19.51
CA ASN A 200 8.03 23.77 -20.22
C ASN A 200 7.70 22.72 -21.31
N ALA A 201 8.37 21.57 -21.31
CA ALA A 201 8.07 20.43 -22.16
C ALA A 201 7.61 19.21 -21.34
N ASP A 202 6.86 18.31 -21.97
CA ASP A 202 6.46 17.04 -21.37
C ASP A 202 7.68 16.13 -21.20
N ALA A 203 7.97 15.74 -19.96
CA ALA A 203 8.86 14.65 -19.59
C ALA A 203 8.01 13.37 -19.46
N SER A 204 8.39 12.30 -20.15
CA SER A 204 7.69 11.01 -20.09
C SER A 204 8.40 10.04 -19.18
N ILE A 205 7.70 9.53 -18.16
CA ILE A 205 8.18 8.55 -17.19
C ILE A 205 7.46 7.24 -17.46
N THR A 206 8.21 6.16 -17.61
CA THR A 206 7.61 4.82 -17.68
C THR A 206 7.49 4.26 -16.28
N TRP A 207 6.29 3.92 -15.84
CA TRP A 207 5.99 3.25 -14.59
C TRP A 207 5.67 1.78 -14.86
N THR A 208 6.23 0.90 -14.03
CA THR A 208 5.93 -0.53 -14.04
C THR A 208 5.84 -1.02 -12.60
N GLY A 209 4.86 -1.88 -12.33
CA GLY A 209 4.67 -2.54 -11.04
C GLY A 209 4.73 -4.06 -11.20
N THR A 210 5.38 -4.75 -10.26
CA THR A 210 5.34 -6.21 -10.14
C THR A 210 4.84 -6.58 -8.77
N ILE A 211 3.72 -7.30 -8.71
CA ILE A 211 3.12 -7.77 -7.46
C ILE A 211 4.07 -8.81 -6.85
N GLN A 212 4.42 -8.63 -5.59
CA GLN A 212 5.27 -9.55 -4.86
C GLN A 212 4.42 -10.63 -4.18
N THR A 213 5.03 -11.79 -3.93
CA THR A 213 4.37 -12.91 -3.24
C THR A 213 4.53 -12.84 -1.72
N THR A 214 5.06 -11.73 -1.20
CA THR A 214 5.37 -11.54 0.22
C THR A 214 4.14 -11.04 0.97
N GLY A 215 3.49 -9.96 0.49
CA GLY A 215 2.24 -9.43 1.06
C GLY A 215 0.96 -10.20 0.65
N ASP A 216 -0.19 -9.59 0.97
CA ASP A 216 -1.49 -10.10 0.56
C ASP A 216 -1.62 -10.11 -0.96
N GLY A 217 -2.35 -11.10 -1.48
CA GLY A 217 -2.67 -11.15 -2.90
C GLY A 217 -3.51 -9.94 -3.31
N LEU A 218 -3.21 -9.37 -4.47
CA LEU A 218 -4.06 -8.35 -5.07
C LEU A 218 -5.22 -9.04 -5.78
N VAL A 219 -6.41 -9.04 -5.18
CA VAL A 219 -7.60 -9.71 -5.71
C VAL A 219 -8.55 -8.69 -6.31
N ALA A 220 -9.13 -8.98 -7.48
CA ALA A 220 -10.17 -8.14 -8.05
C ALA A 220 -11.42 -8.14 -7.15
N PRO A 221 -11.91 -6.99 -6.65
CA PRO A 221 -13.13 -6.96 -5.84
C PRO A 221 -14.38 -7.45 -6.58
N ALA A 222 -15.45 -7.73 -5.84
CA ALA A 222 -16.73 -8.15 -6.40
C ALA A 222 -17.30 -7.14 -7.42
N ALA A 223 -17.02 -5.85 -7.22
CA ALA A 223 -17.44 -4.77 -8.11
C ALA A 223 -16.50 -4.54 -9.31
N TRP A 224 -15.54 -5.44 -9.56
CA TRP A 224 -14.56 -5.27 -10.64
C TRP A 224 -15.21 -5.13 -12.02
N PRO A 225 -14.78 -4.17 -12.86
CA PRO A 225 -15.34 -4.01 -14.19
C PRO A 225 -15.08 -5.23 -15.08
N ALA A 226 -16.14 -5.81 -15.65
CA ALA A 226 -16.03 -6.93 -16.58
C ALA A 226 -15.27 -6.57 -17.87
N THR A 227 -15.24 -5.29 -18.25
CA THR A 227 -14.48 -4.76 -19.39
C THR A 227 -13.90 -3.39 -19.07
N GLY A 228 -12.81 -3.04 -19.75
CA GLY A 228 -12.23 -1.69 -19.65
C GLY A 228 -11.61 -1.36 -18.29
N ALA A 229 -11.27 -2.36 -17.48
CA ALA A 229 -10.50 -2.14 -16.25
C ALA A 229 -9.13 -1.54 -16.61
N LYS A 230 -8.75 -0.53 -15.84
CA LYS A 230 -7.49 0.19 -15.94
C LYS A 230 -6.82 0.28 -14.57
N LEU A 231 -5.51 0.46 -14.60
CA LEU A 231 -4.70 0.93 -13.49
C LEU A 231 -4.38 2.40 -13.72
N PHE A 232 -4.56 3.21 -12.69
CA PHE A 232 -4.15 4.60 -12.62
C PHE A 232 -3.03 4.70 -11.58
N ALA A 233 -1.81 4.98 -12.04
CA ALA A 233 -0.65 5.12 -11.18
C ALA A 233 -0.33 6.60 -10.99
N THR A 234 -0.31 7.04 -9.74
CA THR A 234 0.11 8.40 -9.37
C THR A 234 1.57 8.38 -8.94
N ILE A 235 2.31 9.42 -9.31
CA ILE A 235 3.65 9.70 -8.80
C ILE A 235 3.64 11.05 -8.10
N LYS A 236 4.49 11.19 -7.08
CA LYS A 236 4.76 12.48 -6.43
C LYS A 236 6.05 13.03 -7.02
N ALA A 237 6.05 14.31 -7.38
CA ALA A 237 7.21 14.96 -7.98
C ALA A 237 7.56 16.25 -7.23
N THR A 238 8.86 16.53 -7.12
CA THR A 238 9.40 17.73 -6.46
C THR A 238 10.58 18.27 -7.25
N GLY A 239 10.86 19.58 -7.12
CA GLY A 239 11.97 20.25 -7.81
C GLY A 239 11.64 20.71 -9.24
N ALA A 240 12.46 21.62 -9.76
CA ALA A 240 12.38 22.18 -11.12
C ALA A 240 10.97 22.67 -11.56
N GLY A 241 10.17 23.13 -10.60
CA GLY A 241 8.80 23.56 -10.83
C GLY A 241 7.88 22.49 -11.43
N ALA A 242 8.17 21.21 -11.17
CA ALA A 242 7.30 20.10 -11.52
C ALA A 242 5.97 20.17 -10.73
N PRO A 243 4.85 19.69 -11.30
CA PRO A 243 3.61 19.51 -10.56
C PRO A 243 3.83 18.57 -9.37
N ALA A 244 3.16 18.84 -8.24
CA ALA A 244 3.32 18.03 -7.02
C ALA A 244 2.94 16.55 -7.23
N THR A 245 1.97 16.29 -8.11
CA THR A 245 1.55 14.95 -8.51
C THR A 245 1.31 14.87 -10.01
N ALA A 246 1.46 13.67 -10.56
CA ALA A 246 1.04 13.33 -11.92
C ALA A 246 0.48 11.90 -11.94
N THR A 247 -0.56 11.67 -12.75
CA THR A 247 -1.21 10.36 -12.86
C THR A 247 -1.21 9.92 -14.32
N GLY A 248 -0.82 8.67 -14.57
CA GLY A 248 -1.00 8.02 -15.86
C GLY A 248 -1.97 6.84 -15.75
N GLU A 249 -2.42 6.35 -16.90
CA GLU A 249 -3.29 5.18 -16.98
C GLU A 249 -2.72 4.07 -17.86
N GLY A 250 -3.04 2.82 -17.53
CA GLY A 250 -2.72 1.64 -18.31
C GLY A 250 -3.89 0.66 -18.30
N SER A 251 -4.21 0.09 -19.46
CA SER A 251 -5.29 -0.89 -19.57
C SER A 251 -4.75 -2.30 -19.33
N PHE A 252 -5.50 -3.13 -18.63
CA PHE A 252 -5.18 -4.55 -18.52
C PHE A 252 -5.34 -5.22 -19.89
N THR A 253 -4.40 -6.08 -20.27
CA THR A 253 -4.42 -6.79 -21.55
C THR A 253 -5.29 -8.04 -21.50
N THR A 254 -5.56 -8.56 -20.30
CA THR A 254 -6.41 -9.72 -20.03
C THR A 254 -7.66 -9.30 -19.25
N THR A 255 -8.79 -9.92 -19.57
CA THR A 255 -10.00 -9.77 -18.76
C THR A 255 -9.79 -10.43 -17.40
N ILE A 256 -9.89 -9.65 -16.33
CA ILE A 256 -9.82 -10.12 -14.96
C ILE A 256 -11.26 -10.30 -14.46
N GLN A 257 -11.57 -11.47 -13.90
CA GLN A 257 -12.89 -11.76 -13.34
C GLN A 257 -12.96 -11.24 -11.89
N PRO A 258 -14.14 -10.79 -11.41
CA PRO A 258 -14.34 -10.50 -9.99
C PRO A 258 -13.94 -11.69 -9.12
N GLY A 259 -13.22 -11.42 -8.02
CA GLY A 259 -12.68 -12.42 -7.11
C GLY A 259 -11.43 -13.16 -7.59
N ALA A 260 -10.93 -12.87 -8.80
CA ALA A 260 -9.70 -13.47 -9.31
C ALA A 260 -8.46 -12.67 -8.89
N ASP A 261 -7.33 -13.37 -8.74
CA ASP A 261 -6.03 -12.74 -8.51
C ASP A 261 -5.64 -11.87 -9.72
N ILE A 262 -5.18 -10.66 -9.43
CA ILE A 262 -4.49 -9.78 -10.36
C ILE A 262 -3.02 -10.16 -10.29
N THR A 263 -2.49 -10.82 -11.33
CA THR A 263 -1.10 -11.30 -11.33
C THR A 263 -0.14 -10.43 -12.13
N THR A 264 -0.66 -9.56 -13.00
CA THR A 264 0.14 -8.68 -13.87
C THR A 264 -0.45 -7.27 -13.90
N LEU A 265 0.41 -6.27 -13.74
CA LEU A 265 0.04 -4.87 -13.86
C LEU A 265 0.50 -4.31 -15.22
N PRO A 266 -0.29 -3.44 -15.86
CA PRO A 266 0.12 -2.83 -17.12
C PRO A 266 1.26 -1.82 -16.90
N SER A 267 2.09 -1.65 -17.93
CA SER A 267 3.04 -0.53 -17.96
C SER A 267 2.30 0.77 -18.28
N ILE A 268 2.69 1.86 -17.60
CA ILE A 268 2.02 3.16 -17.67
C ILE A 268 3.03 4.22 -18.08
N THR A 269 2.65 5.09 -19.02
CA THR A 269 3.40 6.30 -19.32
C THR A 269 2.78 7.48 -18.58
N ILE A 270 3.55 8.10 -17.68
CA ILE A 270 3.14 9.28 -16.91
C ILE A 270 3.88 10.49 -17.47
N LYS A 271 3.15 11.58 -17.71
CA LYS A 271 3.72 12.84 -18.19
C LYS A 271 3.81 13.86 -17.06
N VAL A 272 4.98 14.47 -16.93
CA VAL A 272 5.25 15.57 -16.00
C VAL A 272 5.76 16.75 -16.82
N LYS A 273 5.33 17.98 -16.51
CA LYS A 273 5.78 19.19 -17.21
C LYS A 273 6.49 20.14 -16.24
N PRO A 274 7.81 20.01 -16.06
CA PRO A 274 8.61 20.94 -15.26
C PRO A 274 8.56 22.35 -15.87
N THR A 275 8.56 23.39 -15.04
CA THR A 275 8.48 24.80 -15.49
C THR A 275 9.81 25.53 -15.42
N THR A 276 10.75 25.04 -14.60
CA THR A 276 12.09 25.61 -14.45
C THR A 276 13.16 24.56 -14.70
N THR A 277 14.40 25.01 -14.87
CA THR A 277 15.55 24.10 -14.94
C THR A 277 15.92 23.58 -13.56
N GLY A 278 16.57 22.42 -13.51
CA GLY A 278 17.06 21.82 -12.27
C GLY A 278 16.80 20.33 -12.22
N THR A 279 16.90 19.74 -11.03
CA THR A 279 16.62 18.32 -10.82
C THR A 279 15.18 18.13 -10.37
N VAL A 280 14.49 17.18 -10.99
CA VAL A 280 13.21 16.66 -10.53
C VAL A 280 13.47 15.36 -9.76
N SER A 281 12.85 15.21 -8.60
CA SER A 281 12.81 13.97 -7.82
C SER A 281 11.40 13.41 -7.82
N LEU A 282 11.28 12.10 -8.09
CA LEU A 282 10.04 11.36 -8.23
C LEU A 282 9.97 10.24 -7.20
N THR A 283 8.83 10.08 -6.56
CA THR A 283 8.53 8.92 -5.70
C THR A 283 7.20 8.30 -6.11
N ALA A 284 7.00 7.03 -5.74
CA ALA A 284 5.73 6.35 -5.94
C ALA A 284 4.60 7.10 -5.20
N GLY A 285 3.41 7.11 -5.80
CA GLY A 285 2.19 7.59 -5.16
C GLY A 285 1.12 6.50 -5.18
N ASP A 286 -0.11 6.91 -4.94
CA ASP A 286 -1.25 6.02 -4.81
C ASP A 286 -1.62 5.37 -6.14
N LEU A 287 -2.18 4.17 -6.05
CA LEU A 287 -2.74 3.43 -7.17
C LEU A 287 -4.26 3.39 -7.06
N ALA A 288 -4.92 3.42 -8.20
CA ALA A 288 -6.36 3.30 -8.31
C ALA A 288 -6.69 2.32 -9.43
N PHE A 289 -7.63 1.41 -9.19
CA PHE A 289 -8.05 0.41 -10.16
C PHE A 289 -9.55 0.57 -10.47
N GLY A 290 -9.90 0.42 -11.73
CA GLY A 290 -11.28 0.52 -12.18
C GLY A 290 -11.37 1.16 -13.57
N THR A 291 -12.52 1.74 -13.90
CA THR A 291 -12.71 2.46 -15.17
C THR A 291 -12.34 3.94 -15.08
N SER A 292 -12.16 4.48 -13.86
CA SER A 292 -11.82 5.88 -13.58
C SER A 292 -10.90 6.00 -12.36
N SER A 293 -9.99 6.98 -12.38
CA SER A 293 -9.14 7.33 -11.23
C SER A 293 -9.89 8.05 -10.12
N THR A 294 -10.98 8.74 -10.42
CA THR A 294 -11.77 9.52 -9.45
C THR A 294 -12.84 8.69 -8.75
N SER A 295 -13.24 7.59 -9.37
CA SER A 295 -14.20 6.62 -8.82
C SER A 295 -13.69 5.19 -9.07
N PRO A 296 -12.54 4.83 -8.47
CA PRO A 296 -11.99 3.50 -8.59
C PRO A 296 -12.82 2.50 -7.79
N VAL A 297 -12.75 1.23 -8.17
CA VAL A 297 -13.35 0.10 -7.44
C VAL A 297 -12.41 -0.46 -6.37
N LEU A 298 -11.12 -0.12 -6.44
CA LEU A 298 -10.08 -0.48 -5.49
C LEU A 298 -9.05 0.66 -5.46
N ARG A 299 -8.69 1.14 -4.27
CA ARG A 299 -7.63 2.14 -4.07
C ARG A 299 -6.52 1.49 -3.28
N CYS A 300 -5.29 1.88 -3.56
CA CYS A 300 -4.11 1.41 -2.85
C CYS A 300 -3.25 2.63 -2.51
N THR A 301 -3.14 2.93 -1.23
CA THR A 301 -2.46 4.13 -0.72
C THR A 301 -0.99 3.82 -0.47
N ALA A 302 -0.09 4.64 -1.03
CA ALA A 302 1.35 4.50 -0.80
C ALA A 302 1.74 5.10 0.56
N PRO A 303 2.79 4.58 1.22
CA PRO A 303 3.34 5.21 2.41
C PRO A 303 3.91 6.60 2.09
N THR A 304 4.01 7.45 3.11
CA THR A 304 4.48 8.84 2.94
C THR A 304 6.01 8.98 3.02
N THR A 305 6.71 7.97 3.54
CA THR A 305 8.16 7.94 3.74
C THR A 305 8.74 6.60 3.28
N GLY A 306 10.07 6.48 3.22
CA GLY A 306 10.74 5.23 2.88
C GLY A 306 10.74 4.86 1.38
N LEU A 307 10.08 5.67 0.53
CA LEU A 307 10.00 5.42 -0.91
C LEU A 307 11.32 5.71 -1.64
N LYS A 308 11.69 4.89 -2.62
CA LYS A 308 12.79 5.20 -3.54
C LYS A 308 12.51 6.44 -4.36
N ALA A 309 13.49 7.34 -4.37
CA ALA A 309 13.51 8.52 -5.21
C ALA A 309 14.18 8.20 -6.56
N TYR A 310 13.54 8.61 -7.65
CA TYR A 310 14.07 8.58 -9.01
C TYR A 310 14.28 10.01 -9.48
N THR A 311 15.42 10.31 -10.11
CA THR A 311 15.75 11.69 -10.50
C THR A 311 16.03 11.82 -11.98
N PHE A 312 15.73 13.00 -12.53
CA PHE A 312 16.19 13.41 -13.85
C PHE A 312 16.48 14.92 -13.87
N THR A 313 17.25 15.35 -14.85
CA THR A 313 17.64 16.75 -15.00
C THR A 313 16.82 17.44 -16.08
N VAL A 314 16.42 18.67 -15.80
CA VAL A 314 15.69 19.57 -16.67
C VAL A 314 16.65 20.65 -17.13
N GLY A 315 17.03 20.61 -18.40
CA GLY A 315 17.84 21.63 -19.05
C GLY A 315 16.99 22.81 -19.53
N ASN A 316 17.68 23.88 -19.94
CA ASN A 316 17.02 24.94 -20.70
C ASN A 316 16.40 24.32 -21.95
N GLY A 317 15.10 24.57 -22.17
CA GLY A 317 14.53 24.32 -23.48
C GLY A 317 15.35 25.10 -24.48
N SER A 318 15.90 24.42 -25.50
CA SER A 318 16.53 25.11 -26.60
C SER A 318 15.47 26.04 -27.19
N THR A 319 15.61 27.34 -26.93
CA THR A 319 14.96 28.33 -27.77
C THR A 319 15.55 28.07 -29.15
N SER A 320 14.75 27.44 -30.02
CA SER A 320 15.08 27.38 -31.45
C SER A 320 15.54 28.78 -31.83
N PRO A 321 16.78 28.99 -32.30
CA PRO A 321 17.21 30.31 -32.69
C PRO A 321 16.23 30.78 -33.75
N SER A 322 15.51 31.88 -33.46
CA SER A 322 14.83 32.63 -34.52
C SER A 322 15.91 32.90 -35.57
N PRO A 323 15.69 32.56 -36.86
CA PRO A 323 16.73 32.74 -37.86
C PRO A 323 17.10 34.22 -37.88
N THR A 324 18.30 34.54 -37.37
CA THR A 324 18.90 35.84 -37.56
C THR A 324 19.16 35.97 -39.04
N THR A 325 18.33 36.76 -39.71
CA THR A 325 18.55 37.23 -41.07
C THR A 325 19.83 38.07 -41.08
N THR A 326 20.97 37.41 -41.22
CA THR A 326 22.22 38.07 -41.60
C THR A 326 22.05 38.49 -43.05
N SER A 327 21.73 39.77 -43.24
CA SER A 327 21.73 40.42 -44.55
C SER A 327 23.16 40.33 -45.13
N PRO A 328 23.40 39.60 -46.22
CA PRO A 328 24.71 39.60 -46.85
C PRO A 328 24.85 40.88 -47.69
N THR A 329 25.94 41.61 -47.43
CA THR A 329 26.44 42.70 -48.29
C THR A 329 26.59 42.18 -49.73
N PRO A 330 26.06 42.89 -50.75
CA PRO A 330 26.06 42.40 -52.12
C PRO A 330 27.48 42.40 -52.68
N THR A 331 28.03 41.21 -52.92
CA THR A 331 29.23 41.06 -53.76
C THR A 331 28.77 40.71 -55.17
N ASN A 332 29.05 41.63 -56.09
CA ASN A 332 28.67 41.56 -57.50
C ASN A 332 29.45 40.44 -58.21
N THR A 333 28.87 39.25 -58.28
CA THR A 333 29.29 38.21 -59.22
C THR A 333 28.06 37.65 -59.88
N SER A 334 27.99 37.79 -61.21
CA SER A 334 26.88 37.39 -62.07
C SER A 334 26.84 35.86 -62.23
N PRO A 335 25.79 35.16 -61.77
CA PRO A 335 25.53 33.79 -62.17
C PRO A 335 24.38 33.77 -63.19
N ARG A 336 24.60 33.02 -64.26
CA ARG A 336 23.63 32.68 -65.30
C ARG A 336 22.30 32.18 -64.67
N PRO A 337 21.14 32.73 -65.04
CA PRO A 337 19.86 32.35 -64.42
C PRO A 337 19.51 30.90 -64.76
N THR A 338 19.29 30.09 -63.73
CA THR A 338 18.67 28.76 -63.85
C THR A 338 17.17 28.92 -63.62
N THR A 339 16.37 28.57 -64.63
CA THR A 339 14.90 28.68 -64.57
C THR A 339 14.32 27.49 -63.81
N THR A 340 13.85 27.71 -62.57
CA THR A 340 13.05 26.74 -61.83
C THR A 340 11.57 26.98 -62.15
N ARG A 341 10.91 26.02 -62.79
CA ARG A 341 9.45 26.03 -63.00
C ARG A 341 8.77 25.32 -61.83
N THR A 342 8.03 26.07 -61.02
CA THR A 342 7.14 25.52 -59.99
C THR A 342 5.73 25.41 -60.58
N SER A 343 5.15 24.20 -60.57
CA SER A 343 3.76 23.98 -60.99
C SER A 343 2.85 24.02 -59.77
N THR A 344 2.05 25.08 -59.65
CA THR A 344 1.03 25.21 -58.60
C THR A 344 -0.26 24.57 -59.11
N VAL A 345 -0.67 23.44 -58.51
CA VAL A 345 -1.99 22.85 -58.74
C VAL A 345 -2.99 23.54 -57.82
N THR A 346 -3.76 24.48 -58.37
CA THR A 346 -4.90 25.07 -57.68
C THR A 346 -6.11 24.15 -57.88
N VAL A 347 -6.53 23.45 -56.83
CA VAL A 347 -7.80 22.71 -56.84
C VAL A 347 -8.92 23.73 -56.62
N THR A 348 -9.66 24.05 -57.68
CA THR A 348 -10.92 24.80 -57.59
C THR A 348 -12.03 23.81 -57.18
N PRO A 349 -12.62 23.92 -55.98
CA PRO A 349 -13.77 23.09 -55.64
C PRO A 349 -14.95 23.48 -56.54
N THR A 350 -15.48 22.50 -57.27
CA THR A 350 -16.66 22.67 -58.11
C THR A 350 -17.85 23.01 -57.23
N SER A 351 -18.43 24.18 -57.46
CA SER A 351 -19.64 24.70 -56.80
C SER A 351 -20.86 23.84 -57.19
N SER A 352 -21.01 22.65 -56.61
CA SER A 352 -22.28 21.94 -56.66
C SER A 352 -23.22 22.54 -55.61
N THR A 353 -24.27 23.18 -56.09
CA THR A 353 -25.40 23.70 -55.34
C THR A 353 -25.94 22.71 -54.30
N THR A 354 -26.16 23.23 -53.09
CA THR A 354 -26.90 22.62 -51.96
C THR A 354 -26.12 21.66 -51.06
N ARG A 355 -25.10 22.16 -50.36
CA ARG A 355 -24.84 21.71 -48.98
C ARG A 355 -24.67 22.91 -48.07
N ARG A 356 -25.69 23.19 -47.27
CA ARG A 356 -25.60 24.15 -46.15
C ARG A 356 -24.42 23.74 -45.28
N SER A 357 -23.55 24.70 -44.99
CA SER A 357 -22.57 24.59 -43.91
C SER A 357 -23.33 24.28 -42.61
N GLN A 358 -23.28 23.02 -42.17
CA GLN A 358 -23.59 22.67 -40.80
C GLN A 358 -22.33 22.94 -39.99
N THR A 359 -22.28 24.09 -39.33
CA THR A 359 -21.44 24.24 -38.15
C THR A 359 -21.87 23.17 -37.12
N PRO A 360 -20.93 22.39 -36.55
CA PRO A 360 -21.27 21.44 -35.50
C PRO A 360 -21.95 22.18 -34.34
N LYS A 361 -23.22 21.86 -34.08
CA LYS A 361 -24.02 22.45 -32.99
C LYS A 361 -23.51 22.08 -31.59
N ALA A 362 -22.48 21.25 -31.49
CA ALA A 362 -21.94 20.75 -30.22
C ALA A 362 -20.80 21.61 -29.62
N GLY A 363 -20.33 22.65 -30.32
CA GLY A 363 -19.23 23.50 -29.82
C GLY A 363 -19.65 24.62 -28.85
N ALA A 364 -20.95 24.85 -28.67
CA ALA A 364 -21.48 25.88 -27.77
C ALA A 364 -22.10 25.29 -26.47
N ASP A 365 -22.12 23.96 -26.32
CA ASP A 365 -22.74 23.27 -25.18
C ASP A 365 -21.75 22.80 -24.10
N THR A 366 -20.46 23.16 -24.19
CA THR A 366 -19.49 22.90 -23.10
C THR A 366 -19.30 24.12 -22.19
N GLY A 367 -20.19 25.11 -22.28
CA GLY A 367 -20.24 26.29 -21.42
C GLY A 367 -21.31 26.19 -20.34
N ALA A 368 -21.29 25.13 -19.52
CA ALA A 368 -22.11 25.02 -18.30
C ALA A 368 -21.27 24.44 -17.15
N GLY A 369 -20.25 25.18 -16.74
CA GLY A 369 -19.75 25.07 -15.38
C GLY A 369 -20.80 25.60 -14.42
N GLY A 370 -21.27 24.79 -13.46
CA GLY A 370 -22.02 25.34 -12.33
C GLY A 370 -22.98 24.44 -11.53
N THR A 371 -23.21 23.16 -11.85
CA THR A 371 -24.28 22.40 -11.16
C THR A 371 -23.83 21.17 -10.35
N MET A 372 -22.54 20.91 -10.20
CA MET A 372 -22.03 19.86 -9.29
C MET A 372 -21.26 20.44 -8.11
N GLY A 373 -21.82 21.48 -7.49
CA GLY A 373 -21.48 21.85 -6.12
C GLY A 373 -22.39 21.06 -5.16
N PRO A 374 -21.88 20.49 -4.05
CA PRO A 374 -22.73 19.87 -3.04
C PRO A 374 -23.79 20.87 -2.60
N ASP A 375 -25.06 20.50 -2.70
CA ASP A 375 -26.20 21.33 -2.31
C ASP A 375 -25.92 21.88 -0.89
N GLY A 376 -25.94 23.20 -0.73
CA GLY A 376 -25.68 23.85 0.57
C GLY A 376 -26.61 23.34 1.68
N ARG A 377 -27.73 22.72 1.31
CA ARG A 377 -28.63 22.01 2.22
C ARG A 377 -27.99 20.81 2.90
N LEU A 378 -27.04 20.13 2.27
CA LEU A 378 -26.29 19.01 2.86
C LEU A 378 -25.41 19.47 4.04
N PHE A 379 -24.81 20.66 3.94
CA PHE A 379 -24.01 21.27 5.02
C PHE A 379 -24.88 21.73 6.19
N ILE A 380 -26.08 22.23 5.94
CA ILE A 380 -27.03 22.61 7.01
C ILE A 380 -27.56 21.36 7.74
N LEU A 381 -27.82 20.28 7.01
CA LEU A 381 -28.31 19.02 7.60
C LEU A 381 -27.25 18.33 8.46
N THR A 382 -26.00 18.30 8.01
CA THR A 382 -24.89 17.76 8.82
C THR A 382 -24.58 18.63 10.04
N GLY A 383 -24.62 19.96 9.90
CA GLY A 383 -24.42 20.89 11.01
C GLY A 383 -25.49 20.77 12.11
N THR A 384 -26.76 20.59 11.74
CA THR A 384 -27.87 20.46 12.71
C THR A 384 -27.83 19.14 13.49
N VAL A 385 -27.43 18.04 12.86
CA VAL A 385 -27.25 16.74 13.54
C VAL A 385 -26.14 16.80 14.58
N LEU A 386 -25.02 17.47 14.26
CA LEU A 386 -23.88 17.60 15.17
C LEU A 386 -24.19 18.44 16.41
N VAL A 387 -24.91 19.56 16.24
CA VAL A 387 -25.35 20.40 17.37
C VAL A 387 -26.40 19.69 18.22
N GLY A 388 -27.32 18.94 17.61
CA GLY A 388 -28.32 18.13 18.33
C GLY A 388 -27.70 17.04 19.20
N ALA A 389 -26.72 16.31 18.67
CA ALA A 389 -26.00 15.28 19.41
C ALA A 389 -25.22 15.84 20.61
N ALA A 390 -24.57 16.99 20.44
CA ALA A 390 -23.84 17.67 21.52
C ALA A 390 -24.78 18.15 22.64
N ALA A 391 -25.95 18.70 22.29
CA ALA A 391 -26.95 19.15 23.25
C ALA A 391 -27.54 17.98 24.08
N ALA A 392 -27.82 16.85 23.44
CA ALA A 392 -28.32 15.66 24.12
C ALA A 392 -27.26 15.01 25.03
N GLY A 393 -26.02 14.92 24.57
CA GLY A 393 -24.90 14.38 25.34
C GLY A 393 -24.61 15.19 26.61
N GLY A 394 -24.60 16.52 26.52
CA GLY A 394 -24.39 17.41 27.67
C GLY A 394 -25.51 17.31 28.72
N LEU A 395 -26.75 17.11 28.29
CA LEU A 395 -27.90 16.99 29.20
C LEU A 395 -27.90 15.64 29.96
N ILE A 396 -27.46 14.55 29.32
CA ILE A 396 -27.35 13.23 29.97
C ILE A 396 -26.22 13.21 31.01
N MET A 397 -25.10 13.88 30.75
CA MET A 397 -24.01 13.99 31.75
C MET A 397 -24.45 14.80 32.96
N ARG A 398 -25.21 15.90 32.77
CA ARG A 398 -25.71 16.72 33.90
C ARG A 398 -26.72 15.98 34.77
N ARG A 399 -27.49 15.04 34.22
CA ARG A 399 -28.44 14.21 34.98
C ARG A 399 -27.77 13.13 35.83
N ARG A 400 -26.53 12.73 35.50
CA ARG A 400 -25.77 11.73 36.28
C ARG A 400 -24.95 12.33 37.42
N SER A 401 -24.63 13.63 37.39
CA SER A 401 -23.88 14.30 38.47
C SER A 401 -24.72 14.78 39.67
N ILE A 402 -26.03 14.48 39.74
CA ILE A 402 -26.91 14.89 40.86
C ILE A 402 -27.27 13.69 41.77
N LYS A 403 -26.72 12.50 41.52
CA LYS A 403 -26.78 11.35 42.44
C LYS A 403 -25.36 10.88 42.75
N GLY A 404 -24.71 11.61 43.65
CA GLY A 404 -23.42 11.30 44.26
C GLY A 404 -23.31 12.09 45.54
#